data_AF-A0A7K4F0W6-F1
#
_entry.id   AF-A0A7K4F0W6-F1
#
_cell.length_a   1.000
_cell.length_b   1.000
_cell.length_c   1.000
_cell.angle_alpha   90.00
_cell.angle_beta   90.00
_cell.angle_gamma   90.00
#
_symmetry.space_group_name_H-M   'P 1'
#
loop_
_entity.id
_entity.type
_entity.pdbx_description
1 polymer ?
#
loop_
_entity_poly.entity_id
_entity_poly.type
_entity_poly.pdbx_seq_one_letter_code
_entity_poly.pdbx_strand_id
1 'polypeptide(L)'
;GYNGTPPGIKNCFEGGCKRCQLRMEGKIKSGASLDRCLCNHAEANAIMHCAILGIEAGIKGAVLYTTFVPCLECTKMAITIGIKKFVCLDSYPETDYDLLKEAGVEVIQLDKDEISKWASKLVGKYENSV
;
A
#
# COMPACT_ATOMS: atom_id res chain seq x y z
N GLY A 1 4.25 -4.38 -4.20
CA GLY A 1 5.02 -3.16 -4.57
C GLY A 1 5.34 -2.39 -3.30
N TYR A 2 6.06 -1.27 -3.43
CA TYR A 2 6.31 -0.30 -2.35
C TYR A 2 6.09 1.12 -2.90
N ASN A 3 5.90 2.12 -2.04
CA ASN A 3 5.66 3.49 -2.46
C ASN A 3 6.98 4.21 -2.83
N GLY A 4 7.03 4.89 -3.97
CA GLY A 4 8.25 5.53 -4.45
C GLY A 4 8.04 6.35 -5.72
N THR A 5 9.00 7.20 -6.04
CA THR A 5 9.01 7.90 -7.35
C THR A 5 9.17 6.90 -8.49
N PRO A 6 8.79 7.27 -9.73
CA PRO A 6 8.96 6.40 -10.88
C PRO A 6 10.43 6.02 -11.11
N PRO A 7 10.69 4.89 -11.80
CA PRO A 7 12.04 4.50 -12.18
C PRO A 7 12.79 5.62 -12.91
N GLY A 8 14.05 5.85 -12.53
CA GLY A 8 14.89 6.91 -13.10
C GLY A 8 14.67 8.31 -12.51
N ILE A 9 13.73 8.48 -11.58
CA ILE A 9 13.48 9.74 -10.88
C ILE A 9 14.06 9.66 -9.46
N LYS A 10 14.72 10.75 -9.01
CA LYS A 10 15.24 10.87 -7.63
C LYS A 10 14.19 10.46 -6.60
N ASN A 11 14.59 9.76 -5.55
CA ASN A 11 13.63 9.30 -4.55
C ASN A 11 13.05 10.45 -3.74
N CYS A 12 11.89 10.20 -3.12
CA CYS A 12 11.18 11.20 -2.32
C CYS A 12 12.08 11.75 -1.17
N PHE A 13 12.93 10.90 -0.56
CA PHE A 13 13.89 11.30 0.50
C PHE A 13 15.13 12.06 -0.01
N GLU A 14 15.43 11.96 -1.31
CA GLU A 14 16.48 12.72 -1.99
C GLU A 14 15.95 14.04 -2.57
N GLY A 15 14.70 14.36 -2.27
CA GLY A 15 14.02 15.56 -2.75
C GLY A 15 13.39 15.45 -4.13
N GLY A 16 13.22 14.23 -4.66
CA GLY A 16 12.54 14.03 -5.94
C GLY A 16 11.04 14.27 -5.92
N CYS A 17 10.42 14.48 -4.75
CA CYS A 17 9.01 14.84 -4.63
C CYS A 17 8.82 15.96 -3.61
N LYS A 18 8.50 17.18 -4.10
CA LYS A 18 8.34 18.36 -3.24
C LYS A 18 7.24 18.17 -2.20
N ARG A 19 6.13 17.52 -2.57
CA ARG A 19 5.05 17.18 -1.64
C ARG A 19 5.55 16.32 -0.48
N CYS A 20 6.32 15.27 -0.76
CA CYS A 20 6.86 14.39 0.28
C CYS A 20 7.87 15.10 1.17
N GLN A 21 8.70 16.01 0.62
CA GLN A 21 9.57 16.86 1.43
C GLN A 21 8.77 17.71 2.41
N LEU A 22 7.72 18.41 1.94
CA LEU A 22 6.86 19.22 2.81
C LEU A 22 6.20 18.38 3.91
N ARG A 23 5.86 17.11 3.63
CA ARG A 23 5.35 16.18 4.65
C ARG A 23 6.43 15.84 5.67
N MET A 24 7.64 15.51 5.22
CA MET A 24 8.78 15.19 6.09
C MET A 24 9.19 16.39 6.97
N GLU A 25 9.03 17.61 6.46
CA GLU A 25 9.21 18.87 7.20
C GLU A 25 8.05 19.20 8.15
N GLY A 26 7.00 18.37 8.20
CA GLY A 26 5.82 18.58 9.05
C GLY A 26 4.87 19.67 8.57
N LYS A 27 5.06 20.23 7.37
CA LYS A 27 4.25 21.32 6.81
C LYS A 27 2.91 20.86 6.26
N ILE A 28 2.80 19.59 5.89
CA ILE A 28 1.55 18.98 5.45
C ILE A 28 1.33 17.62 6.14
N LYS A 29 0.05 17.27 6.36
CA LYS A 29 -0.33 16.00 6.99
C LYS A 29 -0.19 14.81 6.02
N SER A 30 -0.23 13.60 6.58
CA SER A 30 -0.47 12.39 5.76
C SER A 30 -1.79 12.55 4.99
N GLY A 31 -1.88 12.03 3.77
CA GLY A 31 -3.07 12.18 2.92
C GLY A 31 -3.24 13.54 2.21
N ALA A 32 -2.55 14.60 2.66
CA ALA A 32 -2.72 15.92 2.05
C ALA A 32 -2.05 16.05 0.66
N SER A 33 -2.75 16.70 -0.27
CA SER A 33 -2.29 17.05 -1.62
C SER A 33 -1.70 15.88 -2.41
N LEU A 34 -2.38 14.73 -2.38
CA LEU A 34 -1.95 13.52 -3.11
C LEU A 34 -1.91 13.73 -4.63
N ASP A 35 -2.73 14.63 -5.16
CA ASP A 35 -2.75 15.08 -6.56
C ASP A 35 -1.40 15.67 -7.03
N ARG A 36 -0.59 16.17 -6.10
CA ARG A 36 0.75 16.73 -6.36
C ARG A 36 1.89 15.77 -6.01
N CYS A 37 1.57 14.55 -5.60
CA CYS A 37 2.57 13.56 -5.25
C CYS A 37 3.13 12.91 -6.51
N LEU A 38 4.45 12.93 -6.68
CA LEU A 38 5.12 12.19 -7.75
C LEU A 38 5.29 10.70 -7.43
N CYS A 39 5.13 10.31 -6.17
CA CYS A 39 5.41 8.95 -5.73
C CYS A 39 4.17 8.06 -6.00
N ASN A 40 4.34 6.95 -6.71
CA ASN A 40 3.33 5.90 -6.82
C ASN A 40 3.20 5.19 -5.48
N HIS A 41 1.99 4.76 -5.14
CA HIS A 41 1.72 3.99 -3.93
C HIS A 41 2.11 2.51 -4.09
N ALA A 42 2.22 1.80 -2.98
CA ALA A 42 2.69 0.41 -2.96
C ALA A 42 1.77 -0.53 -3.74
N GLU A 43 0.47 -0.30 -3.62
CA GLU A 43 -0.63 -1.01 -4.25
C GLU A 43 -0.64 -0.73 -5.75
N ALA A 44 -0.55 0.54 -6.14
CA ALA A 44 -0.43 0.95 -7.54
C ALA A 44 0.77 0.28 -8.22
N ASN A 45 1.94 0.32 -7.57
CA ASN A 45 3.14 -0.33 -8.09
C ASN A 45 2.99 -1.86 -8.16
N ALA A 46 2.29 -2.49 -7.21
CA ALA A 46 2.00 -3.92 -7.28
C ALA A 46 1.14 -4.27 -8.50
N ILE A 47 0.06 -3.53 -8.70
CA ILE A 47 -0.88 -3.72 -9.82
C ILE A 47 -0.19 -3.47 -11.17
N MET A 48 0.57 -2.38 -11.29
CA MET A 48 1.31 -2.06 -12.51
C MET A 48 2.37 -3.12 -12.82
N HIS A 49 3.05 -3.68 -11.81
CA HIS A 49 3.99 -4.78 -12.04
C HIS A 49 3.31 -6.02 -12.59
N CYS A 50 2.12 -6.37 -12.09
CA CYS A 50 1.33 -7.45 -12.68
C CYS A 50 1.00 -7.16 -14.14
N ALA A 51 0.55 -5.94 -14.46
CA ALA A 51 0.26 -5.54 -15.83
C ALA A 51 1.49 -5.61 -16.76
N ILE A 52 2.65 -5.10 -16.31
CA ILE A 52 3.91 -5.15 -17.06
C ILE A 52 4.34 -6.59 -17.35
N LEU A 53 4.15 -7.50 -16.40
CA LEU A 53 4.52 -8.90 -16.52
C LEU A 53 3.45 -9.77 -17.22
N GLY A 54 2.32 -9.18 -17.63
CA GLY A 54 1.20 -9.92 -18.20
C GLY A 54 0.51 -10.88 -17.21
N ILE A 55 0.60 -10.59 -15.91
CA ILE A 55 -0.05 -11.35 -14.84
C ILE A 55 -1.43 -10.76 -14.60
N GLU A 56 -2.46 -11.60 -14.71
CA GLU A 56 -3.83 -11.24 -14.38
C GLU A 56 -4.01 -11.16 -12.85
N ALA A 57 -3.70 -10.01 -12.25
CA ALA A 57 -3.85 -9.76 -10.81
C ALA A 57 -5.31 -9.80 -10.31
N GLY A 58 -6.27 -9.86 -11.24
CA GLY A 58 -7.70 -9.79 -11.01
C GLY A 58 -8.46 -11.11 -10.95
N ILE A 59 -7.79 -12.24 -11.16
CA ILE A 59 -8.45 -13.54 -11.23
C ILE A 59 -9.12 -13.92 -9.90
N LYS A 60 -10.13 -14.81 -9.98
CA LYS A 60 -10.90 -15.28 -8.82
C LYS A 60 -9.99 -15.69 -7.66
N GLY A 61 -10.03 -14.91 -6.58
CA GLY A 61 -9.35 -15.20 -5.33
C GLY A 61 -8.10 -14.39 -5.04
N ALA A 62 -7.72 -13.41 -5.90
CA ALA A 62 -6.62 -12.52 -5.58
C ALA A 62 -6.90 -11.68 -4.32
N VAL A 63 -5.91 -11.64 -3.42
CA VAL A 63 -5.96 -10.90 -2.14
C VAL A 63 -4.84 -9.87 -2.12
N LEU A 64 -5.18 -8.62 -1.83
CA LEU A 64 -4.20 -7.54 -1.68
C LEU A 64 -3.76 -7.42 -0.23
N TYR A 65 -2.51 -7.82 0.04
CA TYR A 65 -1.86 -7.55 1.33
C TYR A 65 -1.14 -6.21 1.25
N THR A 66 -1.44 -5.31 2.18
CA THR A 66 -0.84 -3.97 2.25
C THR A 66 -0.65 -3.55 3.70
N THR A 67 0.24 -2.60 3.96
CA THR A 67 0.48 -2.11 5.32
C THR A 67 -0.67 -1.24 5.80
N PHE A 68 -1.17 -0.36 4.96
CA PHE A 68 -2.29 0.52 5.26
C PHE A 68 -3.48 0.20 4.36
N VAL A 69 -4.71 0.37 4.84
CA VAL A 69 -5.88 0.30 3.95
C VAL A 69 -5.69 1.28 2.79
N PRO A 70 -5.92 0.87 1.52
CA PRO A 70 -5.55 1.70 0.37
C PRO A 70 -6.29 3.04 0.32
N CYS A 71 -5.61 4.08 -0.16
CA CYS A 71 -6.27 5.36 -0.46
C CYS A 71 -7.29 5.22 -1.60
N LEU A 72 -8.15 6.22 -1.77
CA LEU A 72 -9.18 6.25 -2.82
C LEU A 72 -8.68 5.81 -4.21
N GLU A 73 -7.56 6.34 -4.69
CA GLU A 73 -7.02 5.98 -6.01
C GLU A 73 -6.62 4.50 -6.11
N CYS A 74 -5.94 3.98 -5.09
CA CYS A 74 -5.52 2.59 -5.06
C CYS A 74 -6.71 1.64 -4.91
N THR A 75 -7.72 2.04 -4.14
CA THR A 75 -9.00 1.33 -4.01
C THR A 75 -9.71 1.23 -5.35
N LYS A 76 -9.84 2.33 -6.10
CA LYS A 76 -10.44 2.32 -7.45
C LYS A 76 -9.70 1.36 -8.38
N MET A 77 -8.37 1.42 -8.41
CA MET A 77 -7.56 0.52 -9.25
C MET A 77 -7.77 -0.95 -8.87
N ALA A 78 -7.71 -1.28 -7.59
CA ALA A 78 -7.87 -2.64 -7.10
C ALA A 78 -9.27 -3.21 -7.38
N ILE A 79 -10.34 -2.42 -7.19
CA ILE A 79 -11.71 -2.80 -7.54
C ILE A 79 -11.84 -3.03 -9.04
N THR A 80 -11.27 -2.14 -9.86
CA THR A 80 -11.35 -2.19 -11.33
C THR A 80 -10.75 -3.47 -11.87
N ILE A 81 -9.62 -3.90 -11.32
CA ILE A 81 -8.99 -5.16 -11.75
C ILE A 81 -9.66 -6.39 -11.13
N GLY A 82 -10.59 -6.24 -10.19
CA GLY A 82 -11.37 -7.36 -9.63
C GLY A 82 -10.90 -7.91 -8.28
N ILE A 83 -10.03 -7.22 -7.55
CA ILE A 83 -9.67 -7.63 -6.18
C ILE A 83 -10.88 -7.47 -5.27
N LYS A 84 -11.18 -8.51 -4.47
CA LYS A 84 -12.32 -8.56 -3.54
C LYS A 84 -11.95 -8.69 -2.07
N LYS A 85 -10.66 -8.77 -1.74
CA LYS A 85 -10.19 -8.90 -0.36
C LYS A 85 -8.89 -8.15 -0.12
N PHE A 86 -8.89 -7.28 0.88
CA PHE A 86 -7.72 -6.57 1.38
C PHE A 86 -7.36 -7.10 2.76
N VAL A 87 -6.07 -7.28 3.01
CA VAL A 87 -5.53 -7.62 4.33
C VAL A 87 -4.52 -6.55 4.72
N CYS A 88 -4.78 -5.85 5.81
CA CYS A 88 -4.12 -4.60 6.17
C CYS A 88 -3.60 -4.62 7.61
N LEU A 89 -2.49 -3.93 7.89
CA LEU A 89 -1.98 -3.75 9.27
C LEU A 89 -2.64 -2.57 9.98
N ASP A 90 -2.96 -1.51 9.23
CA ASP A 90 -3.45 -0.26 9.80
C ASP A 90 -4.43 0.46 8.87
N SER A 91 -5.17 1.41 9.42
CA SER A 91 -6.07 2.31 8.70
C SER A 91 -5.31 3.47 8.04
N TYR A 92 -5.85 4.01 6.95
CA TYR A 92 -5.33 5.21 6.29
C TYR A 92 -6.38 6.32 6.26
N PRO A 93 -6.04 7.59 6.54
CA PRO A 93 -7.02 8.68 6.62
C PRO A 93 -7.83 8.91 5.34
N GLU A 94 -7.24 8.72 4.17
CA GLU A 94 -7.90 8.93 2.86
C GLU A 94 -8.55 7.66 2.30
N THR A 95 -8.85 6.71 3.18
CA THR A 95 -9.59 5.50 2.80
C THR A 95 -11.07 5.83 2.67
N ASP A 96 -11.66 5.48 1.54
CA ASP A 96 -13.10 5.51 1.35
C ASP A 96 -13.69 4.12 1.67
N TYR A 97 -14.15 3.95 2.91
CA TYR A 97 -14.75 2.69 3.36
C TYR A 97 -16.14 2.45 2.77
N ASP A 98 -16.86 3.51 2.37
CA ASP A 98 -18.18 3.38 1.76
C ASP A 98 -18.04 2.79 0.35
N LEU A 99 -17.07 3.26 -0.43
CA LEU A 99 -16.73 2.68 -1.74
C LEU A 99 -16.33 1.20 -1.63
N LEU A 100 -15.53 0.84 -0.63
CA LEU A 100 -15.12 -0.56 -0.41
C LEU A 100 -16.33 -1.46 -0.12
N LYS A 101 -17.26 -0.96 0.70
CA LYS A 101 -18.50 -1.66 1.03
C LYS A 101 -19.41 -1.80 -0.19
N GLU A 102 -19.59 -0.74 -0.97
CA GLU A 102 -20.39 -0.76 -2.20
C GLU A 102 -19.84 -1.75 -3.23
N ALA A 103 -18.51 -1.79 -3.37
CA ALA A 103 -17.83 -2.71 -4.30
C ALA A 103 -17.78 -4.18 -3.81
N GLY A 104 -18.27 -4.46 -2.60
CA GLY A 104 -18.24 -5.79 -1.99
C GLY A 104 -16.81 -6.28 -1.70
N VAL A 105 -15.92 -5.38 -1.28
CA VAL A 105 -14.55 -5.71 -0.91
C VAL A 105 -14.48 -6.01 0.60
N GLU A 106 -13.97 -7.18 0.96
CA GLU A 106 -13.70 -7.55 2.34
C GLU A 106 -12.39 -6.90 2.80
N VAL A 107 -12.39 -6.23 3.96
CA VAL A 107 -11.18 -5.66 4.59
C VAL A 107 -10.91 -6.39 5.89
N ILE A 108 -9.76 -7.07 5.98
CA ILE A 108 -9.28 -7.69 7.22
C ILE A 108 -8.17 -6.84 7.80
N GLN A 109 -8.34 -6.39 9.04
CA GLN A 109 -7.27 -5.78 9.79
C GLN A 109 -6.57 -6.84 10.63
N LEU A 110 -5.25 -6.96 10.47
CA LEU A 110 -4.45 -7.92 11.22
C LEU A 110 -4.17 -7.42 12.64
N ASP A 111 -4.11 -8.36 13.57
CA ASP A 111 -3.71 -8.09 14.95
C ASP A 111 -2.20 -7.84 15.03
N LYS A 112 -1.82 -6.62 15.43
CA LYS A 112 -0.43 -6.18 15.55
C LYS A 112 0.32 -6.91 16.65
N ASP A 113 -0.35 -7.34 17.73
CA ASP A 113 0.28 -8.06 18.83
C ASP A 113 0.65 -9.48 18.37
N GLU A 114 -0.25 -10.15 17.65
CA GLU A 114 0.03 -11.45 17.04
C GLU A 114 1.16 -11.35 16.01
N ILE A 115 1.13 -10.34 15.14
CA ILE A 115 2.22 -10.13 14.17
C ILE A 115 3.55 -9.89 14.87
N SER A 116 3.56 -9.09 15.93
CA SER A 116 4.79 -8.79 16.68
C SER A 116 5.37 -10.06 17.31
N LYS A 117 4.52 -10.92 17.90
CA LYS A 117 4.94 -12.23 18.43
C LYS A 117 5.57 -13.10 17.34
N TRP A 118 4.93 -13.20 16.17
CA TRP A 118 5.44 -13.98 15.04
C TRP A 118 6.76 -13.42 14.50
N ALA A 119 6.85 -12.10 14.35
CA ALA A 119 8.06 -11.42 13.87
C ALA A 119 9.25 -11.69 14.80
N SER A 120 9.08 -11.53 16.11
CA SER A 120 10.13 -11.85 17.09
C SER A 120 10.56 -13.31 17.02
N LYS A 121 9.62 -14.25 16.87
CA LYS A 121 9.92 -15.67 16.73
C LYS A 121 10.69 -16.01 15.44
N LEU A 122 10.37 -15.33 14.33
CA LEU A 122 11.06 -15.52 13.06
C LEU A 122 12.49 -14.95 13.10
N VAL A 123 12.66 -13.73 13.61
CA VAL A 123 13.98 -13.09 13.74
C VAL A 123 14.87 -13.89 14.69
N GLY A 124 14.35 -14.26 15.87
CA GLY A 124 15.12 -15.08 16.81
C GLY A 124 15.52 -16.44 16.25
N LYS A 125 14.70 -17.07 15.39
CA LYS A 125 15.09 -18.31 14.70
C LYS A 125 16.22 -18.08 13.69
N TYR A 126 16.17 -16.98 12.94
CA TYR A 126 17.21 -16.62 11.97
C TYR A 126 18.54 -16.37 12.67
N GLU A 127 18.55 -15.59 13.75
CA GLU A 127 19.74 -15.30 14.55
C GLU A 127 20.38 -16.57 15.16
N ASN A 128 19.57 -17.57 15.50
CA ASN A 128 20.07 -18.86 16.01
C ASN A 128 20.49 -19.85 14.91
N SER A 129 20.31 -19.51 13.63
CA SER A 129 20.65 -20.36 12.48
C SER A 129 21.88 -19.87 11.70
N VAL A 130 22.49 -18.76 12.14
CA VAL A 130 23.72 -18.15 11.61
C VAL A 130 24.80 -18.24 12.69
#